data_AF-A0A374TDT7-F1
#
_entry.id   AF-A0A374TDT7-F1
#
_cell.length_a   1.000
_cell.length_b   1.000
_cell.length_c   1.000
_cell.angle_alpha   90.00
_cell.angle_beta   90.00
_cell.angle_gamma   90.00
#
_symmetry.space_group_name_H-M   'P 1'
#
loop_
_entity.id
_entity.type
_entity.pdbx_description
1 polymer ?
#
loop_
_entity_poly.entity_id
_entity_poly.type
_entity_poly.pdbx_seq_one_letter_code
_entity_poly.pdbx_strand_id
1 'polypeptide(L)'
;MNVKTVKKPKRRIDIGYVSRFKMQAYGYDNLYPQNLARITEASGTAMLCLNRYARFIEGYGFDSDILAALAMNQQGDTADDLLRNVSGDLARFGGFALHVNYNVLGQVSSVSHVPFENCRLEETDDKGNVAHVLLHPDWEQKKTRNGKRLMVNEKTIERINTFNPDPDIVLEQIENAGGIDSYNGQILWQSLDGKFIYPTASYDSAITEISTDEGLGNVKMRNVRNNFLVSCMLVTKKGVPKFNEKGEEVESGQMISDEDLLQFQGDENTAKILAVEVENEEDEPKVVAFPTKNFDKEFSVTDSSVIERIYAQFHQELFYAIRMGKLGFSGQVMQDAYEYYAGEVTTEQRFIERAFKKIFKSWHDPAIQNLDPKLQPLKYISSEAAGNNTID
;
A
#
# COMPACT_ATOMS: atom_id res chain seq x y z
N MET A 1 31.99 -2.10 -21.25
CA MET A 1 31.44 -2.88 -20.13
C MET A 1 30.26 -3.68 -20.68
N ASN A 2 30.26 -5.02 -20.61
CA ASN A 2 29.17 -5.84 -21.17
C ASN A 2 28.05 -5.94 -20.12
N VAL A 3 26.78 -5.85 -20.55
CA VAL A 3 25.59 -6.05 -19.70
C VAL A 3 25.66 -7.35 -18.87
N LYS A 4 26.43 -8.35 -19.32
CA LYS A 4 26.67 -9.61 -18.59
C LYS A 4 27.62 -9.49 -17.38
N THR A 5 28.53 -8.51 -17.34
CA THR A 5 29.55 -8.35 -16.28
C THR A 5 29.26 -7.22 -15.30
N VAL A 6 28.17 -6.47 -15.51
CA VAL A 6 27.72 -5.44 -14.56
C VAL A 6 27.04 -6.11 -13.36
N LYS A 7 27.34 -5.62 -12.14
CA LYS A 7 26.64 -6.03 -10.92
C LYS A 7 25.14 -5.73 -11.09
N LYS A 8 24.34 -6.79 -11.25
CA LYS A 8 22.89 -6.67 -11.41
C LYS A 8 22.24 -6.36 -10.06
N PRO A 9 21.16 -5.57 -10.04
CA PRO A 9 20.35 -5.44 -8.84
C PRO A 9 19.78 -6.81 -8.45
N LYS A 10 19.56 -7.04 -7.15
CA LYS A 10 18.82 -8.22 -6.69
C LYS A 10 17.42 -8.18 -7.29
N ARG A 11 16.90 -9.34 -7.72
CA ARG A 11 15.51 -9.45 -8.15
C ARG A 11 14.61 -9.16 -6.94
N ARG A 12 13.61 -8.29 -7.11
CA ARG A 12 12.64 -7.96 -6.05
C ARG A 12 11.60 -9.08 -5.89
N ILE A 13 11.17 -9.65 -7.02
CA ILE A 13 10.38 -10.89 -7.06
C ILE A 13 11.34 -12.04 -7.38
N ASP A 14 11.52 -12.92 -6.40
CA ASP A 14 12.15 -14.22 -6.57
C ASP A 14 11.14 -15.27 -6.12
N ILE A 15 10.79 -16.20 -7.01
CA ILE A 15 9.81 -17.24 -6.73
C ILE A 15 10.59 -18.48 -6.32
N GLY A 16 10.69 -18.67 -5.00
CA GLY A 16 11.25 -19.88 -4.39
C GLY A 16 10.17 -20.90 -4.05
N TYR A 17 10.57 -22.14 -3.80
CA TYR A 17 9.67 -23.17 -3.28
C TYR A 17 9.77 -23.27 -1.76
N VAL A 18 8.64 -23.16 -1.06
CA VAL A 18 8.56 -23.39 0.39
C VAL A 18 8.02 -24.79 0.64
N SER A 19 8.95 -25.74 0.77
CA SER A 19 8.66 -27.18 0.92
C SER A 19 7.73 -27.51 2.08
N ARG A 20 7.85 -26.79 3.20
CA ARG A 20 7.03 -26.99 4.39
C ARG A 20 5.53 -26.90 4.08
N PHE A 21 5.14 -25.99 3.20
CA PHE A 21 3.73 -25.71 2.86
C PHE A 21 3.39 -26.09 1.42
N LYS A 22 4.33 -26.66 0.66
CA LYS A 22 4.20 -26.93 -0.78
C LYS A 22 3.73 -25.71 -1.59
N MET A 23 4.27 -24.53 -1.27
CA MET A 23 3.80 -23.28 -1.86
C MET A 23 4.91 -22.53 -2.58
N GLN A 24 4.52 -21.68 -3.52
CA GLN A 24 5.39 -20.72 -4.17
C GLN A 24 5.57 -19.50 -3.24
N ALA A 25 6.82 -19.13 -2.97
CA ALA A 25 7.14 -17.93 -2.22
C ALA A 25 6.84 -16.67 -3.06
N TYR A 26 6.14 -15.70 -2.46
CA TYR A 26 5.90 -14.40 -3.09
C TYR A 26 7.04 -13.45 -2.73
N GLY A 27 8.13 -13.51 -3.50
CA GLY A 27 9.37 -12.82 -3.20
C GLY A 27 10.28 -13.65 -2.28
N TYR A 28 11.51 -13.16 -2.08
CA TYR A 28 12.56 -13.90 -1.35
C TYR A 28 12.16 -14.29 0.08
N ASP A 29 11.45 -13.41 0.77
CA ASP A 29 10.99 -13.59 2.16
C ASP A 29 9.50 -13.98 2.25
N ASN A 30 8.85 -14.25 1.10
CA ASN A 30 7.41 -14.45 0.99
C ASN A 30 6.56 -13.25 1.44
N LEU A 31 7.13 -12.03 1.50
CA LEU A 31 6.46 -10.82 1.99
C LEU A 31 6.46 -9.70 0.95
N TYR A 32 6.58 -10.01 -0.33
CA TYR A 32 6.63 -9.00 -1.39
C TYR A 32 5.43 -8.01 -1.35
N PRO A 33 4.16 -8.45 -1.26
CA PRO A 33 3.02 -7.52 -1.15
C PRO A 33 3.13 -6.60 0.07
N GLN A 34 3.49 -7.14 1.24
CA GLN A 34 3.62 -6.39 2.48
C GLN A 34 4.75 -5.36 2.42
N ASN A 35 5.86 -5.72 1.77
CA ASN A 35 7.00 -4.82 1.57
C ASN A 35 6.64 -3.68 0.60
N LEU A 36 5.91 -3.95 -0.48
CA LEU A 36 5.40 -2.92 -1.39
C LEU A 36 4.45 -1.94 -0.70
N ALA A 37 3.49 -2.45 0.06
CA ALA A 37 2.52 -1.62 0.78
C ALA A 37 3.24 -0.66 1.74
N ARG A 38 4.20 -1.16 2.53
CA ARG A 38 4.98 -0.33 3.47
C ARG A 38 5.76 0.79 2.77
N ILE A 39 6.40 0.48 1.64
CA ILE A 39 7.21 1.47 0.92
C ILE A 39 6.32 2.53 0.26
N THR A 40 5.20 2.13 -0.35
CA THR A 40 4.28 3.07 -0.99
C THR A 40 3.56 3.95 0.03
N GLU A 41 3.10 3.38 1.14
CA GLU A 41 2.41 4.11 2.22
C GLU A 41 3.29 5.15 2.91
N ALA A 42 4.61 4.96 2.88
CA ALA A 42 5.58 5.91 3.42
C ALA A 42 5.81 7.13 2.49
N SER A 43 5.38 7.07 1.23
CA SER A 43 5.52 8.14 0.24
C SER A 43 4.17 8.81 -0.06
N GLY A 44 4.06 10.10 0.29
CA GLY A 44 2.87 10.89 -0.02
C GLY A 44 2.61 11.01 -1.53
N THR A 45 3.67 11.09 -2.33
CA THR A 45 3.57 11.17 -3.80
C THR A 45 3.09 9.85 -4.40
N ALA A 46 3.64 8.72 -3.94
CA ALA A 46 3.21 7.40 -4.41
C ALA A 46 1.77 7.11 -4.04
N MET A 47 1.36 7.37 -2.79
CA MET A 47 -0.03 7.18 -2.35
C MET A 47 -1.01 8.04 -3.16
N LEU A 48 -0.65 9.28 -3.48
CA LEU A 48 -1.47 10.13 -4.34
C LEU A 48 -1.68 9.51 -5.72
N CYS A 49 -0.60 9.05 -6.36
CA CYS A 49 -0.67 8.45 -7.70
C CYS A 49 -1.42 7.11 -7.67
N LEU A 50 -1.13 6.26 -6.70
CA LEU A 50 -1.74 4.94 -6.54
C LEU A 50 -3.26 5.04 -6.28
N ASN A 51 -3.67 5.95 -5.39
CA ASN A 51 -5.10 6.18 -5.13
C ASN A 51 -5.82 6.74 -6.36
N ARG A 52 -5.17 7.60 -7.15
CA ARG A 52 -5.73 8.07 -8.43
C ARG A 52 -5.87 6.90 -9.40
N TYR A 53 -4.84 6.08 -9.56
CA TYR A 53 -4.88 4.91 -10.44
C TYR A 53 -6.02 3.97 -10.06
N ALA A 54 -6.15 3.60 -8.78
CA ALA A 54 -7.23 2.76 -8.29
C ALA A 54 -8.63 3.33 -8.58
N ARG A 55 -8.84 4.65 -8.37
CA ARG A 55 -10.10 5.33 -8.68
C ARG A 55 -10.45 5.34 -10.17
N PHE A 56 -9.44 5.44 -11.03
CA PHE A 56 -9.67 5.40 -12.48
C PHE A 56 -9.98 3.98 -12.95
N ILE A 57 -9.35 2.95 -12.37
CA ILE A 57 -9.71 1.54 -12.61
C ILE A 57 -11.17 1.30 -12.17
N GLU A 58 -11.54 1.71 -10.95
CA GLU A 58 -12.90 1.59 -10.40
C GLU A 58 -13.93 2.30 -11.30
N GLY A 59 -13.60 3.50 -11.79
CA GLY A 59 -14.48 4.28 -12.64
C GLY A 59 -15.70 4.81 -11.88
N TYR A 60 -16.85 4.82 -12.54
CA TYR A 60 -18.15 5.11 -11.93
C TYR A 60 -18.90 3.84 -11.46
N GLY A 61 -18.24 2.68 -11.46
CA GLY A 61 -18.85 1.40 -11.11
C GLY A 61 -19.34 0.62 -12.34
N PHE A 62 -20.19 -0.38 -12.09
CA PHE A 62 -20.85 -1.13 -13.16
C PHE A 62 -21.91 -0.28 -13.88
N ASP A 63 -21.98 -0.40 -15.21
CA ASP A 63 -22.93 0.32 -16.07
C ASP A 63 -24.40 -0.07 -15.82
N SER A 64 -24.63 -1.26 -15.26
CA SER A 64 -25.95 -1.75 -14.91
C SER A 64 -26.24 -1.48 -13.43
N ASP A 65 -27.24 -0.65 -13.14
CA ASP A 65 -27.70 -0.39 -11.77
C ASP A 65 -28.07 -1.67 -11.01
N ILE A 66 -28.60 -2.66 -11.72
CA ILE A 66 -28.95 -3.99 -11.16
C ILE A 66 -27.68 -4.71 -10.71
N LEU A 67 -26.63 -4.71 -11.54
CA LEU A 67 -25.35 -5.32 -11.16
C LEU A 67 -24.68 -4.53 -10.03
N ALA A 68 -24.61 -3.21 -10.15
CA ALA A 68 -23.98 -2.34 -9.16
C ALA A 68 -24.56 -2.59 -7.76
N ALA A 69 -25.89 -2.67 -7.64
CA ALA A 69 -26.60 -2.91 -6.39
C ALA A 69 -26.78 -4.40 -6.01
N LEU A 70 -26.27 -5.34 -6.81
CA LEU A 70 -26.41 -6.78 -6.55
C LEU A 70 -25.69 -7.14 -5.25
N ALA A 71 -26.43 -7.67 -4.27
CA ALA A 71 -25.82 -8.22 -3.05
C ALA A 71 -25.00 -9.46 -3.39
N MET A 72 -23.70 -9.40 -3.11
CA MET A 72 -22.74 -10.44 -3.48
C MET A 72 -22.52 -11.46 -2.37
N ASN A 73 -22.74 -11.08 -1.11
CA ASN A 73 -22.51 -11.96 0.04
C ASN A 73 -23.46 -11.69 1.21
N GLN A 74 -23.34 -12.50 2.27
CA GLN A 74 -24.21 -12.41 3.45
C GLN A 74 -23.94 -11.17 4.31
N GLN A 75 -22.77 -10.55 4.17
CA GLN A 75 -22.42 -9.31 4.84
C GLN A 75 -23.13 -8.09 4.22
N GLY A 76 -23.71 -8.26 3.03
CA GLY A 76 -24.43 -7.22 2.31
C GLY A 76 -23.54 -6.37 1.40
N ASP A 77 -22.29 -6.79 1.13
CA ASP A 77 -21.45 -6.10 0.17
C ASP A 77 -22.08 -6.20 -1.23
N THR A 78 -22.12 -5.07 -1.94
CA THR A 78 -22.61 -5.00 -3.32
C THR A 78 -21.53 -5.38 -4.32
N ALA A 79 -21.90 -5.55 -5.60
CA ALA A 79 -20.90 -5.78 -6.64
C ALA A 79 -19.96 -4.57 -6.78
N ASP A 80 -20.46 -3.35 -6.60
CA ASP A 80 -19.64 -2.14 -6.60
C ASP A 80 -18.68 -2.07 -5.40
N ASP A 81 -19.11 -2.50 -4.21
CA ASP A 81 -18.20 -2.60 -3.05
C ASP A 81 -17.05 -3.58 -3.32
N LEU A 82 -17.36 -4.71 -3.95
CA LEU A 82 -16.36 -5.68 -4.39
C LEU A 82 -15.44 -5.10 -5.48
N LEU A 83 -16.00 -4.39 -6.45
CA LEU A 83 -15.24 -3.72 -7.52
C LEU A 83 -14.23 -2.73 -6.95
N ARG A 84 -14.61 -1.94 -5.95
CA ARG A 84 -13.70 -1.00 -5.29
C ARG A 84 -12.53 -1.70 -4.62
N ASN A 85 -12.78 -2.79 -3.90
CA ASN A 85 -11.72 -3.61 -3.29
C ASN A 85 -10.81 -4.25 -4.35
N VAL A 86 -11.39 -4.81 -5.42
CA VAL A 86 -10.68 -5.40 -6.55
C VAL A 86 -9.81 -4.38 -7.28
N SER A 87 -10.32 -3.18 -7.50
CA SER A 87 -9.60 -2.09 -8.18
C SER A 87 -8.42 -1.61 -7.35
N GLY A 88 -8.59 -1.55 -6.01
CA GLY A 88 -7.52 -1.26 -5.07
C GLY A 88 -6.40 -2.31 -5.09
N ASP A 89 -6.75 -3.60 -5.05
CA ASP A 89 -5.78 -4.69 -5.11
C ASP A 89 -5.06 -4.74 -6.46
N LEU A 90 -5.80 -4.59 -7.57
CA LEU A 90 -5.23 -4.56 -8.91
C LEU A 90 -4.24 -3.41 -9.08
N ALA A 91 -4.57 -2.21 -8.59
CA ALA A 91 -3.68 -1.06 -8.60
C ALA A 91 -2.42 -1.28 -7.75
N ARG A 92 -2.57 -1.86 -6.56
CA ARG A 92 -1.48 -2.08 -5.59
C ARG A 92 -0.52 -3.18 -6.01
N PHE A 93 -1.05 -4.29 -6.51
CA PHE A 93 -0.30 -5.53 -6.64
C PHE A 93 -0.28 -6.08 -8.07
N GLY A 94 -1.15 -5.61 -8.96
CA GLY A 94 -1.29 -6.15 -10.32
C GLY A 94 -2.16 -7.41 -10.40
N GLY A 95 -2.95 -7.68 -9.36
CA GLY A 95 -3.91 -8.78 -9.33
C GLY A 95 -4.93 -8.63 -8.21
N PHE A 96 -5.93 -9.51 -8.18
CA PHE A 96 -6.95 -9.58 -7.13
C PHE A 96 -7.43 -11.02 -6.90
N ALA A 97 -8.08 -11.24 -5.77
CA ALA A 97 -8.65 -12.52 -5.40
C ALA A 97 -10.11 -12.37 -4.93
N LEU A 98 -10.96 -13.31 -5.35
CA LEU A 98 -12.35 -13.40 -4.90
C LEU A 98 -12.64 -14.81 -4.40
N HIS A 99 -13.23 -14.91 -3.21
CA HIS A 99 -13.77 -16.16 -2.68
C HIS A 99 -15.16 -16.38 -3.25
N VAL A 100 -15.40 -17.58 -3.78
CA VAL A 100 -16.62 -17.96 -4.49
C VAL A 100 -17.23 -19.17 -3.80
N ASN A 101 -18.45 -19.04 -3.30
CA ASN A 101 -19.23 -20.14 -2.74
C ASN A 101 -20.34 -20.58 -3.68
N TYR A 102 -20.82 -21.80 -3.45
CA TYR A 102 -21.75 -22.49 -4.32
C TYR A 102 -22.96 -23.00 -3.55
N ASN A 103 -24.07 -23.18 -4.24
CA ASN A 103 -25.23 -23.92 -3.73
C ASN A 103 -25.09 -25.43 -4.02
N VAL A 104 -26.07 -26.22 -3.55
CA VAL A 104 -26.11 -27.68 -3.77
C VAL A 104 -26.23 -28.11 -5.25
N LEU A 105 -26.54 -27.17 -6.14
CA LEU A 105 -26.60 -27.40 -7.60
C LEU A 105 -25.29 -27.02 -8.30
N GLY A 106 -24.24 -26.66 -7.56
CA GLY A 106 -22.95 -26.24 -8.11
C GLY A 106 -22.97 -24.84 -8.76
N GLN A 107 -24.00 -24.03 -8.48
CA GLN A 107 -24.10 -22.65 -8.98
C GLN A 107 -23.52 -21.68 -7.96
N VAL A 108 -22.93 -20.57 -8.42
CA VAL A 108 -22.36 -19.53 -7.55
C VAL A 108 -23.48 -18.86 -6.74
N SER A 109 -23.35 -18.93 -5.41
CA SER A 109 -24.32 -18.40 -4.46
C SER A 109 -23.86 -17.11 -3.78
N SER A 110 -22.55 -16.94 -3.58
CA SER A 110 -21.99 -15.73 -2.99
C SER A 110 -20.53 -15.53 -3.40
N VAL A 111 -20.11 -14.27 -3.44
CA VAL A 111 -18.73 -13.88 -3.70
C VAL A 111 -18.29 -12.83 -2.68
N SER A 112 -17.09 -13.01 -2.14
CA SER A 112 -16.47 -12.09 -1.19
C SER A 112 -15.06 -11.72 -1.62
N HIS A 113 -14.65 -10.49 -1.32
CA HIS A 113 -13.27 -10.08 -1.52
C HIS A 113 -12.32 -10.82 -0.58
N VAL A 114 -11.17 -11.23 -1.09
CA VAL A 114 -10.05 -11.72 -0.30
C VAL A 114 -8.87 -10.80 -0.54
N PRO A 115 -8.29 -10.18 0.51
CA PRO A 115 -7.12 -9.33 0.33
C PRO A 115 -6.01 -10.09 -0.41
N PHE A 116 -5.57 -9.53 -1.53
CA PHE A 116 -4.62 -10.19 -2.42
C PHE A 116 -3.33 -10.61 -1.71
N GLU A 117 -2.84 -9.75 -0.82
CA GLU A 117 -1.66 -9.96 0.00
C GLU A 117 -1.72 -11.17 0.94
N ASN A 118 -2.92 -11.68 1.24
CA ASN A 118 -3.16 -12.87 2.06
C ASN A 118 -3.03 -14.17 1.26
N CYS A 119 -3.03 -14.10 -0.08
CA CYS A 119 -3.02 -15.27 -0.94
C CYS A 119 -1.59 -15.72 -1.28
N ARG A 120 -1.34 -17.03 -1.23
CA ARG A 120 -0.17 -17.68 -1.81
C ARG A 120 -0.62 -18.83 -2.71
N LEU A 121 0.14 -19.08 -3.76
CA LEU A 121 -0.14 -20.15 -4.70
C LEU A 121 0.55 -21.43 -4.25
N GLU A 122 -0.17 -22.55 -4.32
CA GLU A 122 0.46 -23.86 -4.25
C GLU A 122 1.46 -24.04 -5.40
N GLU A 123 2.44 -24.92 -5.22
CA GLU A 123 3.33 -25.31 -6.31
C GLU A 123 2.53 -25.89 -7.49
N THR A 124 2.94 -25.55 -8.71
CA THR A 124 2.27 -26.02 -9.91
C THR A 124 2.46 -27.51 -10.11
N ASP A 125 1.43 -28.18 -10.62
CA ASP A 125 1.56 -29.52 -11.16
C ASP A 125 2.44 -29.57 -12.43
N ASP A 126 2.69 -30.76 -12.97
CA ASP A 126 3.49 -30.97 -14.18
C ASP A 126 2.93 -30.25 -15.43
N LYS A 127 1.67 -29.79 -15.37
CA LYS A 127 0.99 -29.05 -16.43
C LYS A 127 0.96 -27.53 -16.18
N GLY A 128 1.59 -27.06 -15.11
CA GLY A 128 1.63 -25.65 -14.74
C GLY A 128 0.35 -25.13 -14.05
N ASN A 129 -0.51 -26.01 -13.54
CA ASN A 129 -1.73 -25.61 -12.83
C ASN A 129 -1.53 -25.59 -11.32
N VAL A 130 -2.18 -24.64 -10.66
CA VAL A 130 -2.24 -24.55 -9.20
C VAL A 130 -3.58 -25.11 -8.72
N ALA A 131 -3.53 -26.17 -7.90
CA ALA A 131 -4.73 -26.81 -7.39
C ALA A 131 -5.39 -25.96 -6.28
N HIS A 132 -4.60 -25.43 -5.35
CA HIS A 132 -5.09 -24.63 -4.23
C HIS A 132 -4.43 -23.26 -4.11
N VAL A 133 -5.22 -22.31 -3.62
CA VAL A 133 -4.72 -21.04 -3.07
C VAL A 133 -4.66 -21.18 -1.55
N LEU A 134 -3.50 -20.85 -1.00
CA LEU A 134 -3.24 -20.84 0.44
C LEU A 134 -3.57 -19.45 0.99
N LEU A 135 -4.48 -19.39 1.94
CA LEU A 135 -4.87 -18.15 2.62
C LEU A 135 -4.30 -18.10 4.03
N HIS A 136 -3.69 -16.97 4.37
CA HIS A 136 -3.35 -16.63 5.74
C HIS A 136 -3.54 -15.12 5.94
N PRO A 137 -4.25 -14.67 6.99
CA PRO A 137 -4.59 -13.25 7.17
C PRO A 137 -3.41 -12.37 7.61
N ASP A 138 -2.24 -12.97 7.85
CA ASP A 138 -1.01 -12.27 8.22
C ASP A 138 0.26 -13.12 8.03
N TRP A 139 0.92 -12.99 6.89
CA TRP A 139 2.18 -13.70 6.63
C TRP A 139 3.37 -13.19 7.45
N GLU A 140 3.29 -11.98 8.03
CA GLU A 140 4.35 -11.41 8.89
C GLU A 140 4.31 -11.93 10.33
N GLN A 141 3.22 -12.60 10.72
CA GLN A 141 2.98 -13.09 12.07
C GLN A 141 3.03 -11.95 13.11
N LYS A 142 2.49 -10.78 12.83
CA LYS A 142 2.40 -9.64 13.76
C LYS A 142 1.02 -9.52 14.42
N LYS A 143 -0.04 -9.97 13.76
CA LYS A 143 -1.42 -9.94 14.25
C LYS A 143 -1.62 -10.94 15.40
N THR A 144 -2.56 -10.59 16.28
CA THR A 144 -3.02 -11.47 17.35
C THR A 144 -4.49 -11.81 17.16
N ARG A 145 -4.89 -13.01 17.59
CA ARG A 145 -6.29 -13.45 17.65
C ARG A 145 -6.56 -13.94 19.06
N ASN A 146 -7.50 -13.31 19.75
CA ASN A 146 -7.82 -13.58 21.16
C ASN A 146 -6.58 -13.54 22.08
N GLY A 147 -5.73 -12.52 21.90
CA GLY A 147 -4.51 -12.33 22.71
C GLY A 147 -3.34 -13.27 22.39
N LYS A 148 -3.49 -14.19 21.43
CA LYS A 148 -2.40 -15.07 20.97
C LYS A 148 -1.88 -14.65 19.61
N ARG A 149 -0.56 -14.69 19.44
CA ARG A 149 0.09 -14.41 18.15
C ARG A 149 -0.38 -15.41 17.10
N LEU A 150 -0.81 -14.90 15.95
CA LEU A 150 -1.21 -15.75 14.83
C LEU A 150 0.04 -16.23 14.09
N MET A 151 0.44 -17.45 14.40
CA MET A 151 1.62 -18.09 13.80
C MET A 151 1.28 -18.67 12.43
N VAL A 152 2.20 -18.62 11.47
CA VAL A 152 2.04 -19.25 10.16
C VAL A 152 2.37 -20.75 10.29
N ASN A 153 1.36 -21.62 10.16
CA ASN A 153 1.50 -23.07 10.19
C ASN A 153 0.31 -23.76 9.50
N GLU A 154 0.38 -25.08 9.30
CA GLU A 154 -0.67 -25.86 8.59
C GLU A 154 -2.07 -25.76 9.22
N LYS A 155 -2.21 -25.37 10.49
CA LYS A 155 -3.54 -25.20 11.13
C LYS A 155 -4.14 -23.82 10.91
N THR A 156 -3.32 -22.83 10.59
CA THR A 156 -3.75 -21.44 10.39
C THR A 156 -3.79 -21.04 8.93
N ILE A 157 -3.12 -21.79 8.06
CA ILE A 157 -3.22 -21.66 6.62
C ILE A 157 -4.43 -22.46 6.14
N GLU A 158 -5.33 -21.79 5.43
CA GLU A 158 -6.46 -22.42 4.78
C GLU A 158 -6.09 -22.73 3.33
N ARG A 159 -6.34 -23.97 2.87
CA ARG A 159 -6.16 -24.37 1.47
C ARG A 159 -7.53 -24.39 0.80
N ILE A 160 -7.72 -23.53 -0.17
CA ILE A 160 -8.98 -23.41 -0.90
C ILE A 160 -8.74 -23.75 -2.36
N ASN A 161 -9.65 -24.50 -2.97
CA ASN A 161 -9.56 -24.88 -4.38
C ASN A 161 -9.49 -23.64 -5.27
N THR A 162 -8.70 -23.72 -6.34
CA THR A 162 -8.72 -22.69 -7.39
C THR A 162 -10.06 -22.69 -8.12
N PHE A 163 -10.53 -21.50 -8.51
CA PHE A 163 -11.78 -21.34 -9.25
C PHE A 163 -11.82 -22.13 -10.56
N ASN A 164 -12.88 -22.90 -10.73
CA ASN A 164 -13.26 -23.59 -11.94
C ASN A 164 -14.76 -23.33 -12.23
N PRO A 165 -15.10 -22.77 -13.40
CA PRO A 165 -16.49 -22.48 -13.72
C PRO A 165 -17.34 -23.72 -14.08
N ASP A 166 -16.73 -24.90 -14.22
CA ASP A 166 -17.40 -26.15 -14.59
C ASP A 166 -18.18 -26.74 -13.41
N PRO A 167 -19.53 -26.84 -13.50
CA PRO A 167 -20.35 -27.39 -12.41
C PRO A 167 -20.00 -28.82 -12.03
N ASP A 168 -19.58 -29.66 -12.97
CA ASP A 168 -19.27 -31.07 -12.69
C ASP A 168 -18.05 -31.17 -11.75
N ILE A 169 -17.04 -30.34 -11.99
CA ILE A 169 -15.84 -30.26 -11.14
C ILE A 169 -16.19 -29.70 -9.76
N VAL A 170 -17.09 -28.71 -9.69
CA VAL A 170 -17.55 -28.15 -8.42
C VAL A 170 -18.30 -29.22 -7.60
N LEU A 171 -19.20 -29.97 -8.22
CA LEU A 171 -19.96 -31.03 -7.55
C LEU A 171 -19.05 -32.16 -7.04
N GLU A 172 -18.06 -32.56 -7.83
CA GLU A 172 -17.03 -33.54 -7.41
C GLU A 172 -16.24 -33.02 -6.20
N GLN A 173 -15.84 -31.75 -6.20
CA GLN A 173 -15.13 -31.14 -5.07
C GLN A 173 -16.00 -31.05 -3.80
N ILE A 174 -17.30 -30.77 -3.95
CA ILE A 174 -18.27 -30.76 -2.84
C ILE A 174 -18.40 -32.17 -2.25
N GLU A 175 -18.53 -33.20 -3.09
CA GLU A 175 -18.63 -34.59 -2.63
C GLU A 175 -17.35 -35.02 -1.90
N ASN A 176 -16.18 -34.72 -2.46
CA ASN A 176 -14.88 -35.01 -1.86
C ASN A 176 -14.66 -34.29 -0.52
N ALA A 177 -15.27 -33.11 -0.32
CA ALA A 177 -15.25 -32.39 0.94
C ALA A 177 -16.19 -32.99 2.01
N GLY A 178 -17.01 -33.99 1.65
CA GLY A 178 -18.00 -34.59 2.55
C GLY A 178 -19.36 -33.88 2.55
N GLY A 179 -19.64 -33.08 1.52
CA GLY A 179 -20.88 -32.33 1.35
C GLY A 179 -20.70 -30.82 1.42
N ILE A 180 -21.75 -30.07 1.07
CA ILE A 180 -21.69 -28.61 0.90
C ILE A 180 -21.31 -27.87 2.20
N ASP A 181 -21.75 -28.37 3.35
CA ASP A 181 -21.47 -27.75 4.66
C ASP A 181 -19.99 -27.79 5.06
N SER A 182 -19.23 -28.73 4.48
CA SER A 182 -17.79 -28.89 4.70
C SER A 182 -16.95 -28.33 3.54
N TYR A 183 -17.59 -27.83 2.49
CA TYR A 183 -16.92 -27.31 1.32
C TYR A 183 -16.58 -25.83 1.48
N ASN A 184 -15.28 -25.51 1.45
CA ASN A 184 -14.78 -24.14 1.65
C ASN A 184 -14.86 -23.25 0.40
N GLY A 185 -15.58 -23.65 -0.65
CA GLY A 185 -15.68 -22.89 -1.90
C GLY A 185 -14.38 -22.88 -2.72
N GLN A 186 -14.24 -21.87 -3.56
CA GLN A 186 -13.09 -21.69 -4.46
C GLN A 186 -12.52 -20.26 -4.41
N ILE A 187 -11.29 -20.08 -4.85
CA ILE A 187 -10.65 -18.77 -5.02
C ILE A 187 -10.44 -18.47 -6.50
N LEU A 188 -11.09 -17.43 -7.00
CA LEU A 188 -10.76 -16.83 -8.29
C LEU A 188 -9.52 -15.96 -8.10
N TRP A 189 -8.36 -16.51 -8.50
CA TRP A 189 -7.09 -15.79 -8.53
C TRP A 189 -6.86 -15.16 -9.90
N GLN A 190 -6.64 -13.85 -9.93
CA GLN A 190 -6.45 -13.09 -11.16
C GLN A 190 -5.16 -12.26 -11.07
N SER A 191 -4.30 -12.38 -12.08
CA SER A 191 -3.01 -11.69 -12.20
C SER A 191 -2.82 -11.15 -13.61
N LEU A 192 -2.33 -9.91 -13.73
CA LEU A 192 -2.02 -9.27 -15.02
C LEU A 192 -0.83 -9.94 -15.73
N ASP A 193 0.08 -10.55 -14.97
CA ASP A 193 1.28 -11.21 -15.51
C ASP A 193 1.00 -12.63 -16.01
N GLY A 194 -0.22 -13.14 -15.81
CA GLY A 194 -0.68 -14.40 -16.37
C GLY A 194 -1.29 -15.36 -15.35
N LYS A 195 -1.76 -16.50 -15.85
CA LYS A 195 -2.42 -17.53 -15.03
C LYS A 195 -1.42 -18.12 -14.02
N PHE A 196 -1.78 -18.12 -12.74
CA PHE A 196 -0.96 -18.68 -11.66
C PHE A 196 0.45 -18.08 -11.52
N ILE A 197 0.62 -16.83 -11.97
CA ILE A 197 1.86 -16.08 -11.81
C ILE A 197 1.59 -14.98 -10.80
N TYR A 198 2.50 -14.81 -9.84
CA TYR A 198 2.48 -13.65 -8.97
C TYR A 198 2.75 -12.38 -9.78
N PRO A 199 1.83 -11.39 -9.77
CA PRO A 199 2.01 -10.18 -10.54
C PRO A 199 3.09 -9.28 -9.95
N THR A 200 3.70 -8.53 -10.85
CA THR A 200 4.57 -7.40 -10.56
C THR A 200 3.72 -6.12 -10.56
N ALA A 201 3.81 -5.35 -9.48
CA ALA A 201 3.15 -4.05 -9.43
C ALA A 201 3.69 -3.14 -10.55
N SER A 202 2.80 -2.39 -11.21
CA SER A 202 3.16 -1.52 -12.35
C SER A 202 4.23 -0.49 -12.01
N TYR A 203 4.37 -0.13 -10.73
CA TYR A 203 5.34 0.83 -10.21
C TYR A 203 6.61 0.21 -9.59
N ASP A 204 6.82 -1.10 -9.70
CA ASP A 204 7.98 -1.78 -9.08
C ASP A 204 9.33 -1.17 -9.52
N SER A 205 9.43 -0.71 -10.77
CA SER A 205 10.63 -0.03 -11.30
C SER A 205 10.93 1.30 -10.62
N ALA A 206 9.94 1.99 -10.05
CA ALA A 206 10.12 3.27 -9.35
C ALA A 206 10.20 3.13 -7.82
N ILE A 207 10.30 1.92 -7.26
CA ILE A 207 10.38 1.73 -5.81
C ILE A 207 11.55 2.49 -5.17
N THR A 208 12.67 2.63 -5.90
CA THR A 208 13.83 3.37 -5.42
C THR A 208 13.49 4.85 -5.26
N GLU A 209 12.82 5.44 -6.25
CA GLU A 209 12.30 6.81 -6.21
C GLU A 209 11.27 6.99 -5.10
N ILE A 210 10.33 6.05 -4.94
CA ILE A 210 9.32 6.06 -3.86
C ILE A 210 10.00 6.05 -2.48
N SER A 211 10.99 5.19 -2.28
CA SER A 211 11.78 5.16 -1.03
C SER A 211 12.63 6.43 -0.85
N THR A 212 13.06 7.06 -1.95
CA THR A 212 13.77 8.34 -1.89
C THR A 212 12.84 9.47 -1.47
N ASP A 213 11.58 9.48 -1.91
CA ASP A 213 10.54 10.44 -1.49
C ASP A 213 10.34 10.41 0.02
N GLU A 214 10.20 9.21 0.61
CA GLU A 214 10.17 9.02 2.07
C GLU A 214 11.45 9.58 2.73
N GLY A 215 12.63 9.19 2.22
CA GLY A 215 13.91 9.64 2.76
C GLY A 215 14.06 11.16 2.77
N LEU A 216 13.63 11.83 1.71
CA LEU A 216 13.61 13.30 1.62
C LEU A 216 12.62 13.90 2.63
N GLY A 217 11.45 13.31 2.80
CA GLY A 217 10.48 13.69 3.84
C GLY A 217 11.10 13.61 5.24
N ASN A 218 11.79 12.52 5.55
CA ASN A 218 12.48 12.33 6.83
C ASN A 218 13.61 13.36 7.05
N VAL A 219 14.39 13.67 6.01
CA VAL A 219 15.44 14.69 6.08
C VAL A 219 14.84 16.08 6.31
N LYS A 220 13.79 16.45 5.56
CA LYS A 220 13.06 17.72 5.74
C LYS A 220 12.46 17.83 7.13
N MET A 221 11.78 16.79 7.62
CA MET A 221 11.22 16.72 8.97
C MET A 221 12.31 16.93 10.01
N ARG A 222 13.43 16.20 9.93
CA ARG A 222 14.55 16.34 10.86
C ARG A 222 15.16 17.75 10.80
N ASN A 223 15.31 18.31 9.60
CA ASN A 223 15.84 19.66 9.42
C ASN A 223 14.90 20.70 10.08
N VAL A 224 13.59 20.57 9.88
CA VAL A 224 12.61 21.48 10.47
C VAL A 224 12.55 21.34 11.99
N ARG A 225 12.44 20.10 12.50
CA ARG A 225 12.23 19.85 13.94
C ARG A 225 13.49 20.01 14.79
N ASN A 226 14.67 19.72 14.22
CA ASN A 226 15.92 19.65 14.99
C ASN A 226 17.00 20.65 14.53
N ASN A 227 16.84 21.34 13.39
CA ASN A 227 17.90 22.18 12.80
C ASN A 227 17.50 23.65 12.58
N PHE A 228 16.35 24.10 13.12
CA PHE A 228 16.03 25.53 13.22
C PHE A 228 16.71 26.21 14.41
N LEU A 229 17.14 25.43 15.41
CA LEU A 229 18.03 25.87 16.48
C LEU A 229 19.38 25.17 16.33
N VAL A 230 20.46 25.92 16.57
CA VAL A 230 21.83 25.43 16.41
C VAL A 230 22.07 24.28 17.37
N SER A 231 22.34 23.08 16.84
CA SER A 231 22.94 22.01 17.65
C SER A 231 24.26 22.55 18.19
N CYS A 232 24.41 22.59 19.50
CA CYS A 232 25.58 23.16 20.16
C CYS A 232 26.07 22.24 21.26
N MET A 233 27.36 22.35 21.55
CA MET A 233 27.97 21.73 22.71
C MET A 233 27.96 22.75 23.84
N LEU A 234 27.27 22.43 24.93
CA LEU A 234 27.38 23.17 26.17
C LEU A 234 28.61 22.68 26.93
N VAL A 235 29.62 23.55 27.06
CA VAL A 235 30.84 23.25 27.82
C VAL A 235 30.74 23.94 29.17
N THR A 236 30.59 23.13 30.22
CA THR A 236 30.69 23.58 31.61
C THR A 236 32.02 23.13 32.21
N LYS A 237 32.62 23.96 33.06
CA LYS A 237 33.80 23.55 33.84
C LYS A 237 33.32 22.67 34.99
N LYS A 238 34.01 21.56 35.23
CA LYS A 238 33.74 20.74 36.41
C LYS A 238 34.19 21.53 37.65
N GLY A 239 33.23 21.87 38.52
CA GLY A 239 33.50 22.60 39.75
C GLY A 239 34.46 21.83 40.67
N VAL A 240 35.14 22.56 41.56
CA VAL A 240 35.98 21.96 42.62
C VAL A 240 35.02 21.27 43.62
N PRO A 241 35.24 20.01 44.01
CA PRO A 241 34.35 19.31 44.91
C PRO A 241 34.19 20.06 46.24
N LYS A 242 32.94 20.35 46.62
CA LYS A 242 32.60 21.00 47.89
C LYS A 242 32.49 19.90 48.95
N PHE A 243 33.07 20.09 50.13
CA PHE A 243 32.96 19.14 51.25
C PHE A 243 32.11 19.76 52.36
N ASN A 244 31.24 18.97 52.99
CA ASN A 244 30.46 19.43 54.14
C ASN A 244 31.37 19.58 55.37
N GLU A 245 30.85 20.17 56.46
CA GLU A 245 31.59 20.31 57.73
C GLU A 245 32.07 18.98 58.34
N LYS A 246 31.56 17.84 57.84
CA LYS A 246 31.96 16.48 58.24
C LYS A 246 33.00 15.85 57.31
N GLY A 247 33.45 16.56 56.27
CA GLY A 247 34.45 16.09 55.31
C GLY A 247 33.92 15.15 54.23
N GLU A 248 32.60 15.03 54.07
CA GLU A 248 31.99 14.27 52.98
C GLU A 248 31.85 15.15 51.74
N GLU A 249 32.17 14.59 50.58
CA GLU A 249 32.02 15.27 49.29
C GLU A 249 30.53 15.51 49.02
N VAL A 250 30.15 16.77 48.96
CA VAL A 250 28.81 17.23 48.58
C VAL A 250 28.85 17.50 47.09
N GLU A 251 27.91 16.94 46.34
CA GLU A 251 27.77 17.24 44.92
C GLU A 251 27.69 18.77 44.73
N SER A 252 28.73 19.35 44.13
CA SER A 252 28.66 20.72 43.64
C SER A 252 27.70 20.67 42.46
N GLY A 253 26.40 20.84 42.72
CA GLY A 253 25.33 20.60 41.77
C GLY A 253 25.66 21.11 40.36
N GLN A 254 25.41 20.27 39.35
CA GLN A 254 25.48 20.71 37.96
C GLN A 254 24.57 21.94 37.79
N MET A 255 25.13 23.08 37.34
CA MET A 255 24.37 24.32 37.12
C MET A 255 23.21 24.15 36.13
N ILE A 256 23.36 23.22 35.18
CA ILE A 256 22.36 22.86 34.19
C ILE A 256 22.33 21.34 34.15
N SER A 257 21.18 20.74 34.44
CA SER A 257 21.01 19.29 34.37
C SER A 257 20.68 18.81 32.95
N ASP A 258 20.85 17.52 32.70
CA ASP A 258 20.41 16.89 31.44
C ASP A 258 18.89 17.04 31.24
N GLU A 259 18.11 17.03 32.32
CA GLU A 259 16.66 17.25 32.29
C GLU A 259 16.30 18.67 31.89
N ASP A 260 17.04 19.67 32.38
CA ASP A 260 16.85 21.06 31.96
C ASP A 260 17.10 21.18 30.47
N LEU A 261 18.22 20.63 29.96
CA LEU A 261 18.54 20.68 28.52
C LEU A 261 17.47 20.02 27.65
N LEU A 262 16.85 18.93 28.10
CA LEU A 262 15.74 18.28 27.39
C LEU A 262 14.52 19.19 27.26
N GLN A 263 14.24 20.04 28.25
CA GLN A 263 13.11 20.96 28.22
C GLN A 263 13.27 22.10 27.20
N PHE A 264 14.49 22.40 26.76
CA PHE A 264 14.78 23.42 25.74
C PHE A 264 14.97 22.83 24.34
N GLN A 265 14.83 21.50 24.17
CA GLN A 265 14.96 20.82 22.88
C GLN A 265 13.61 20.59 22.20
N GLY A 266 13.62 20.67 20.87
CA GLY A 266 12.46 20.42 20.01
C GLY A 266 11.75 21.68 19.53
N ASP A 267 11.02 21.53 18.44
CA ASP A 267 10.25 22.59 17.77
C ASP A 267 9.17 23.21 18.68
N GLU A 268 8.52 22.41 19.52
CA GLU A 268 7.48 22.87 20.46
C GLU A 268 8.05 23.62 21.68
N ASN A 269 9.36 23.50 21.94
CA ASN A 269 10.03 24.10 23.10
C ASN A 269 10.99 25.24 22.72
N THR A 270 10.89 25.74 21.49
CA THR A 270 11.70 26.84 20.96
C THR A 270 11.45 28.14 21.73
N ALA A 271 12.45 29.04 21.81
CA ALA A 271 12.37 30.38 22.40
C ALA A 271 12.05 30.46 23.91
N LYS A 272 12.30 29.37 24.66
CA LYS A 272 12.28 29.40 26.12
C LYS A 272 13.47 30.19 26.68
N ILE A 273 13.25 30.85 27.82
CA ILE A 273 14.27 31.64 28.52
C ILE A 273 14.86 30.79 29.64
N LEU A 274 16.19 30.62 29.65
CA LEU A 274 16.93 29.98 30.73
C LEU A 274 17.62 31.06 31.57
N ALA A 275 17.29 31.12 32.86
CA ALA A 275 18.02 31.96 33.82
C ALA A 275 19.11 31.11 34.47
N VAL A 276 20.37 31.57 34.37
CA VAL A 276 21.53 30.92 34.99
C VAL A 276 22.21 31.93 35.90
N GLU A 277 22.40 31.56 37.16
CA GLU A 277 23.16 32.36 38.13
C GLU A 277 24.57 31.77 38.25
N VAL A 278 25.59 32.63 38.09
CA VAL A 278 27.00 32.23 38.18
C VAL A 278 27.68 32.94 39.36
N GLU A 279 28.51 32.21 40.11
CA GLU A 279 29.25 32.76 41.25
C GLU A 279 30.46 33.60 40.77
N ASN A 280 31.12 33.20 39.66
CA ASN A 280 32.23 33.93 39.04
C ASN A 280 32.06 33.99 37.51
N GLU A 281 32.57 35.05 36.87
CA GLU A 281 32.56 35.18 35.39
C GLU A 281 33.27 34.01 34.68
N GLU A 282 34.27 33.39 35.32
CA GLU A 282 34.98 32.24 34.75
C GLU A 282 34.15 30.95 34.64
N ASP A 283 33.00 30.90 35.33
CA ASP A 283 32.10 29.75 35.40
C ASP A 283 30.96 29.83 34.35
N GLU A 284 30.94 30.88 33.52
CA GLU A 284 29.94 31.05 32.46
C GLU A 284 29.96 29.86 31.47
N PRO A 285 28.82 29.15 31.29
CA PRO A 285 28.72 28.05 30.34
C PRO A 285 29.01 28.52 28.92
N LYS A 286 29.92 27.84 28.22
CA LYS A 286 30.24 28.19 26.83
C LYS A 286 29.46 27.34 25.86
N VAL A 287 28.66 27.99 25.03
CA VAL A 287 27.96 27.36 23.91
C VAL A 287 28.87 27.34 22.69
N VAL A 288 29.31 26.15 22.28
CA VAL A 288 30.07 25.95 21.04
C VAL A 288 29.10 25.46 19.97
N ALA A 289 28.78 26.32 19.01
CA ALA A 289 27.95 25.96 17.87
C ALA A 289 28.63 24.91 16.98
N PHE A 290 27.91 23.85 16.61
CA PHE A 290 28.35 23.02 15.49
C PHE A 290 28.13 23.79 14.18
N PRO A 291 29.02 23.65 13.18
CA PRO A 291 28.78 24.22 11.87
C PRO A 291 27.53 23.57 11.26
N THR A 292 26.42 24.31 11.24
CA THR A 292 25.15 23.88 10.66
C THR A 292 25.16 24.10 9.16
N LYS A 293 24.88 23.05 8.40
CA LYS A 293 24.59 23.13 6.97
C LYS A 293 23.08 22.95 6.78
N ASN A 294 22.42 23.93 6.17
CA ASN A 294 21.01 23.81 5.83
C ASN A 294 20.88 23.07 4.50
N PHE A 295 20.33 21.86 4.54
CA PHE A 295 20.20 21.00 3.37
C PHE A 295 18.93 21.25 2.56
N ASP A 296 18.05 22.16 2.98
CA ASP A 296 16.73 22.39 2.38
C ASP A 296 16.82 22.65 0.86
N LYS A 297 17.75 23.52 0.44
CA LYS A 297 17.96 23.81 -1.00
C LYS A 297 18.77 22.73 -1.72
N GLU A 298 19.60 21.97 -1.01
CA GLU A 298 20.53 21.00 -1.61
C GLU A 298 19.80 19.83 -2.27
N PHE A 299 18.59 19.50 -1.79
CA PHE A 299 17.78 18.40 -2.32
C PHE A 299 16.69 18.82 -3.31
N SER A 300 16.56 20.12 -3.63
CA SER A 300 15.49 20.63 -4.49
C SER A 300 15.40 19.95 -5.88
N VAL A 301 16.55 19.67 -6.50
CA VAL A 301 16.63 18.96 -7.79
C VAL A 301 16.23 17.49 -7.64
N THR A 302 16.72 16.83 -6.59
CA THR A 302 16.38 15.44 -6.29
C THR A 302 14.89 15.29 -6.02
N ASP A 303 14.31 16.17 -5.19
CA ASP A 303 12.89 16.21 -4.85
C ASP A 303 12.02 16.34 -6.11
N SER A 304 12.32 17.31 -6.96
CA SER A 304 11.59 17.54 -8.22
C SER A 304 11.71 16.34 -9.16
N SER A 305 12.91 15.77 -9.32
CA SER A 305 13.14 14.61 -10.19
C SER A 305 12.47 13.34 -9.67
N VAL A 306 12.43 13.14 -8.36
CA VAL A 306 11.80 11.95 -7.75
C VAL A 306 10.30 12.01 -7.95
N ILE A 307 9.68 13.16 -7.67
CA ILE A 307 8.24 13.36 -7.88
C ILE A 307 7.87 13.10 -9.35
N GLU A 308 8.60 13.71 -10.29
CA GLU A 308 8.34 13.54 -11.72
C GLU A 308 8.43 12.07 -12.16
N ARG A 309 9.45 11.33 -11.69
CA ARG A 309 9.60 9.89 -12.01
C ARG A 309 8.49 9.03 -11.43
N ILE A 310 8.02 9.34 -10.22
CA ILE A 310 6.88 8.62 -9.62
C ILE A 310 5.63 8.85 -10.47
N TYR A 311 5.32 10.11 -10.81
CA TYR A 311 4.17 10.41 -11.68
C TYR A 311 4.27 9.73 -13.06
N ALA A 312 5.46 9.74 -13.68
CA ALA A 312 5.68 9.07 -14.95
C ALA A 312 5.49 7.56 -14.88
N GLN A 313 5.89 6.92 -13.78
CA GLN A 313 5.69 5.49 -13.58
C GLN A 313 4.21 5.09 -13.52
N PHE A 314 3.35 5.98 -13.03
CA PHE A 314 1.90 5.77 -13.01
C PHE A 314 1.19 6.33 -14.25
N HIS A 315 1.92 6.86 -15.24
CA HIS A 315 1.38 7.52 -16.44
C HIS A 315 0.49 8.74 -16.12
N GLN A 316 0.90 9.53 -15.12
CA GLN A 316 0.13 10.67 -14.59
C GLN A 316 0.80 12.04 -14.83
N GLU A 317 1.61 12.17 -15.87
CA GLU A 317 2.38 13.38 -16.19
C GLU A 317 1.49 14.61 -16.42
N LEU A 318 0.30 14.43 -17.00
CA LEU A 318 -0.69 15.50 -17.16
C LEU A 318 -1.15 16.05 -15.81
N PHE A 319 -1.46 15.18 -14.84
CA PHE A 319 -1.82 15.61 -13.49
C PHE A 319 -0.66 16.29 -12.78
N TYR A 320 0.57 15.84 -13.01
CA TYR A 320 1.76 16.51 -12.49
C TYR A 320 1.93 17.91 -13.09
N ALA A 321 1.79 18.04 -14.41
CA ALA A 321 1.90 19.32 -15.12
C ALA A 321 0.84 20.34 -14.68
N ILE A 322 -0.40 19.89 -14.44
CA ILE A 322 -1.48 20.69 -13.85
C ILE A 322 -1.09 21.14 -12.44
N ARG A 323 -0.65 20.21 -11.57
CA ARG A 323 -0.22 20.53 -10.20
C ARG A 323 0.91 21.56 -10.15
N MET A 324 1.84 21.51 -11.10
CA MET A 324 2.96 22.45 -11.22
C MET A 324 2.57 23.77 -11.90
N GLY A 325 1.32 23.94 -12.35
CA GLY A 325 0.85 25.15 -13.02
C GLY A 325 1.37 25.33 -14.45
N LYS A 326 1.96 24.30 -15.06
CA LYS A 326 2.52 24.38 -16.44
C LYS A 326 1.44 24.51 -17.51
N LEU A 327 0.28 23.88 -17.28
CA LEU A 327 -0.84 23.84 -18.25
C LEU A 327 -1.97 24.81 -17.88
N GLY A 328 -1.90 25.48 -16.73
CA GLY A 328 -3.01 26.24 -16.15
C GLY A 328 -4.14 25.35 -15.61
N PHE A 329 -5.13 25.98 -14.96
CA PHE A 329 -6.31 25.30 -14.41
C PHE A 329 -7.55 25.75 -15.20
N SER A 330 -7.90 25.03 -16.27
CA SER A 330 -9.15 25.23 -17.01
C SER A 330 -9.98 23.95 -17.03
N GLY A 331 -11.29 24.09 -17.19
CA GLY A 331 -12.19 22.94 -17.29
C GLY A 331 -11.81 21.99 -18.44
N GLN A 332 -11.37 22.55 -19.57
CA GLN A 332 -10.91 21.76 -20.73
C GLN A 332 -9.65 20.94 -20.40
N VAL A 333 -8.64 21.55 -19.77
CA VAL A 333 -7.40 20.85 -19.39
C VAL A 333 -7.70 19.70 -18.42
N MET A 334 -8.64 19.90 -17.49
CA MET A 334 -9.07 18.84 -16.58
C MET A 334 -9.82 17.73 -17.32
N GLN A 335 -10.69 18.07 -18.27
CA GLN A 335 -11.40 17.09 -19.08
C GLN A 335 -10.43 16.24 -19.91
N ASP A 336 -9.49 16.87 -20.63
CA ASP A 336 -8.49 16.19 -21.44
C ASP A 336 -7.62 15.24 -20.59
N ALA A 337 -7.22 15.68 -19.39
CA ALA A 337 -6.44 14.86 -18.47
C ALA A 337 -7.22 13.62 -17.95
N TYR A 338 -8.52 13.79 -17.66
CA TYR A 338 -9.38 12.67 -17.26
C TYR A 338 -9.61 11.71 -18.42
N GLU A 339 -9.91 12.20 -19.62
CA GLU A 339 -10.15 11.37 -20.80
C GLU A 339 -8.89 10.57 -21.19
N TYR A 340 -7.72 11.22 -21.17
CA TYR A 340 -6.45 10.55 -21.40
C TYR A 340 -6.24 9.40 -20.41
N TYR A 341 -6.35 9.69 -19.11
CA TYR A 341 -6.04 8.69 -18.09
C TYR A 341 -7.11 7.59 -17.97
N ALA A 342 -8.37 7.91 -18.28
CA ALA A 342 -9.42 6.90 -18.43
C ALA A 342 -9.13 5.93 -19.59
N GLY A 343 -8.46 6.41 -20.65
CA GLY A 343 -7.97 5.56 -21.75
C GLY A 343 -6.86 4.60 -21.33
N GLU A 344 -5.92 5.06 -20.49
CA GLU A 344 -4.79 4.27 -19.99
C GLU A 344 -5.25 3.03 -19.18
N VAL A 345 -6.29 3.17 -18.35
CA VAL A 345 -6.76 2.10 -17.45
C VAL A 345 -7.75 1.10 -18.08
N THR A 346 -8.03 1.22 -19.38
CA THR A 346 -9.03 0.39 -20.06
C THR A 346 -8.65 -1.10 -20.07
N THR A 347 -7.36 -1.43 -20.00
CA THR A 347 -6.89 -2.81 -19.98
C THR A 347 -7.24 -3.50 -18.66
N GLU A 348 -7.07 -2.79 -17.56
CA GLU A 348 -7.38 -3.19 -16.19
C GLU A 348 -8.88 -3.33 -16.00
N GLN A 349 -9.66 -2.36 -16.50
CA GLN A 349 -11.12 -2.46 -16.50
C GLN A 349 -11.60 -3.71 -17.23
N ARG A 350 -11.17 -3.92 -18.48
CA ARG A 350 -11.50 -5.15 -19.24
C ARG A 350 -11.02 -6.43 -18.58
N PHE A 351 -9.95 -6.37 -17.79
CA PHE A 351 -9.47 -7.51 -17.02
C PHE A 351 -10.45 -7.87 -15.89
N ILE A 352 -10.95 -6.87 -15.18
CA ILE A 352 -11.99 -7.01 -14.15
C ILE A 352 -13.32 -7.48 -14.76
N GLU A 353 -13.80 -6.82 -15.82
CA GLU A 353 -15.05 -7.19 -16.51
C GLU A 353 -15.06 -8.67 -16.92
N ARG A 354 -13.94 -9.16 -17.49
CA ARG A 354 -13.79 -10.58 -17.86
C ARG A 354 -13.82 -11.52 -16.67
N ALA A 355 -13.34 -11.10 -15.50
CA ALA A 355 -13.36 -11.90 -14.28
C ALA A 355 -14.78 -12.01 -13.72
N PHE A 356 -15.47 -10.87 -13.57
CA PHE A 356 -16.86 -10.84 -13.12
C PHE A 356 -17.78 -11.58 -14.09
N LYS A 357 -17.54 -11.50 -15.40
CA LYS A 357 -18.30 -12.25 -16.40
C LYS A 357 -18.19 -13.77 -16.23
N LYS A 358 -17.03 -14.29 -15.81
CA LYS A 358 -16.87 -15.72 -15.51
C LYS A 358 -17.70 -16.14 -14.30
N ILE A 359 -17.73 -15.29 -13.27
CA ILE A 359 -18.53 -15.51 -12.05
C ILE A 359 -20.01 -15.48 -12.40
N PHE A 360 -20.48 -14.41 -13.05
CA PHE A 360 -21.90 -14.18 -13.29
C PHE A 360 -22.52 -15.20 -14.24
N LYS A 361 -21.74 -15.76 -15.18
CA LYS A 361 -22.21 -16.84 -16.04
C LYS A 361 -22.69 -18.08 -15.25
N SER A 362 -22.08 -18.35 -14.10
CA SER A 362 -22.44 -19.48 -13.23
C SER A 362 -23.27 -19.04 -12.02
N TRP A 363 -23.78 -17.82 -12.00
CA TRP A 363 -24.59 -17.28 -10.89
C TRP A 363 -25.92 -18.01 -10.75
N HIS A 364 -26.38 -18.20 -9.52
CA HIS A 364 -27.62 -18.93 -9.25
C HIS A 364 -28.89 -18.25 -9.81
N ASP A 365 -28.93 -16.92 -9.91
CA ASP A 365 -30.04 -16.17 -10.51
C ASP A 365 -29.85 -16.02 -12.05
N PRO A 366 -30.73 -16.62 -12.88
CA PRO A 366 -30.66 -16.50 -14.34
C PRO A 366 -30.79 -15.06 -14.88
N ALA A 367 -31.40 -14.15 -14.12
CA ALA A 367 -31.51 -12.74 -14.52
C ALA A 367 -30.12 -12.07 -14.58
N ILE A 368 -29.21 -12.47 -13.71
CA ILE A 368 -27.84 -11.93 -13.63
C ILE A 368 -26.92 -12.52 -14.69
N GLN A 369 -27.13 -13.79 -15.07
CA GLN A 369 -26.25 -14.51 -16.01
C GLN A 369 -26.12 -13.83 -17.39
N ASN A 370 -27.14 -13.07 -17.80
CA ASN A 370 -27.18 -12.39 -19.09
C ASN A 370 -26.73 -10.92 -19.05
N LEU A 371 -26.45 -10.38 -17.86
CA LEU A 371 -25.99 -9.00 -17.72
C LEU A 371 -24.51 -8.91 -18.09
N ASP A 372 -24.14 -7.83 -18.79
CA ASP A 372 -22.74 -7.56 -19.12
C ASP A 372 -22.12 -6.71 -18.01
N PRO A 373 -21.11 -7.21 -17.27
CA PRO A 373 -20.51 -6.51 -16.14
C PRO A 373 -19.51 -5.47 -16.63
N LYS A 374 -19.98 -4.55 -17.47
CA LYS A 374 -19.20 -3.49 -18.08
C LYS A 374 -18.98 -2.35 -17.10
N LEU A 375 -17.77 -1.81 -17.06
CA LEU A 375 -17.43 -0.69 -16.19
C LEU A 375 -17.62 0.64 -16.91
N GLN A 376 -18.06 1.64 -16.17
CA GLN A 376 -18.17 3.02 -16.66
C GLN A 376 -16.86 3.78 -16.38
N PRO A 377 -16.13 4.26 -17.41
CA PRO A 377 -14.92 5.04 -17.19
C PRO A 377 -15.19 6.34 -16.44
N LEU A 378 -14.27 6.74 -15.58
CA LEU A 378 -14.34 8.01 -14.86
C LEU A 378 -14.26 9.18 -15.85
N LYS A 379 -15.10 10.20 -15.65
CA LYS A 379 -15.14 11.41 -16.49
C LYS A 379 -15.13 12.66 -15.62
N TYR A 380 -14.51 13.72 -16.11
CA TYR A 380 -14.59 15.02 -15.44
C TYR A 380 -16.01 15.60 -15.59
N ILE A 381 -16.63 15.98 -14.47
CA ILE A 381 -17.94 16.65 -14.45
C ILE A 381 -17.69 18.14 -14.20
N SER A 382 -17.91 18.98 -15.21
CA SER A 382 -17.90 20.43 -15.02
C SER A 382 -19.21 20.89 -14.39
N SER A 383 -19.16 21.95 -13.58
CA SER A 383 -20.34 22.57 -12.96
C SER A 383 -21.34 23.11 -13.99
N GLU A 384 -20.91 23.39 -15.21
CA GLU A 384 -21.77 23.84 -16.32
C GLU A 384 -22.61 22.70 -16.91
N ALA A 385 -22.11 21.46 -16.91
CA ALA A 385 -22.85 20.30 -17.41
C ALA A 385 -23.92 19.81 -16.41
N ALA A 386 -23.71 20.00 -15.10
CA ALA A 386 -24.67 19.62 -14.07
C ALA A 386 -25.94 20.49 -14.04
N GLY A 387 -25.91 21.69 -14.62
CA GLY A 387 -27.05 22.62 -14.68
C GLY A 387 -28.12 22.28 -15.73
N ASN A 388 -27.83 21.38 -16.67
CA ASN A 388 -28.76 21.02 -17.74
C ASN A 388 -29.57 19.74 -17.47
N ASN A 389 -29.38 19.08 -16.32
CA ASN A 389 -30.17 17.93 -15.89
C ASN A 389 -31.24 18.32 -14.85
N THR A 390 -31.90 19.46 -15.04
CA THR A 390 -33.16 19.75 -14.35
C THR A 390 -34.32 19.12 -15.13
N ILE A 391 -34.83 18.04 -14.54
CA ILE A 391 -36.21 17.52 -14.56
C ILE A 391 -37.15 18.22 -15.56
N ASP A 392 -37.53 17.50 -16.61
CA ASP A 392 -38.89 17.56 -17.18
C ASP A 392 -39.66 16.31 -16.74
#